data_AF-A0AA87J517-F1
#
_entry.id   AF-A0AA87J517-F1
#
_cell.length_a   1.000
_cell.length_b   1.000
_cell.length_c   1.000
_cell.angle_alpha   90.00
_cell.angle_beta   90.00
_cell.angle_gamma   90.00
#
_symmetry.space_group_name_H-M   'P 1'
#
loop_
_entity.id
_entity.type
_entity.pdbx_description
1 polymer ?
#
loop_
_entity_poly.entity_id
_entity_poly.type
_entity_poly.pdbx_seq_one_letter_code
_entity_poly.pdbx_strand_id
1 'polypeptide(L)'
;MRAMKTLRAVPDRERRFFIIKSSSPDYVREYLDAYDPDDDAQPRFQPTPADVSDYLTALSWVRHLDRSAWRILWWRSYDVSFGLIGKQIGRSDETARKRFETAITDAWIAANT
;
A
#
# COMPACT_ATOMS: atom_id res chain seq x y z
N MET A 1 7.85 2.62 -3.66
CA MET A 1 6.75 3.62 -3.67
C MET A 1 6.29 3.90 -2.25
N ARG A 2 6.80 4.96 -1.63
CA ARG A 2 6.36 5.37 -0.29
C ARG A 2 4.98 6.04 -0.30
N ALA A 3 4.62 6.72 -1.39
CA ALA A 3 3.34 7.42 -1.54
C ALA A 3 2.09 6.55 -1.25
N MET A 4 2.08 5.29 -1.70
CA MET A 4 0.97 4.36 -1.42
C MET A 4 0.92 3.90 0.04
N LYS A 5 2.09 3.74 0.69
CA LYS A 5 2.16 3.48 2.13
C LYS A 5 1.71 4.72 2.92
N THR A 6 2.10 5.92 2.48
CA THR A 6 1.66 7.20 3.06
C THR A 6 0.15 7.35 2.99
N LEU A 7 -0.47 7.09 1.83
CA LEU A 7 -1.92 7.15 1.67
C LEU A 7 -2.67 6.28 2.69
N ARG A 8 -2.14 5.09 3.02
CA ARG A 8 -2.74 4.20 4.02
C ARG A 8 -2.49 4.65 5.46
N ALA A 9 -1.37 5.32 5.71
CA ALA A 9 -0.97 5.78 7.03
C ALA A 9 -1.66 7.10 7.44
N VAL A 10 -2.04 7.94 6.48
CA VAL A 10 -2.73 9.21 6.75
C VAL A 10 -4.14 8.93 7.32
N PRO A 11 -4.52 9.57 8.43
CA PRO A 11 -5.84 9.39 9.04
C PRO A 11 -6.95 9.93 8.12
N ASP A 12 -7.82 9.03 7.68
CA ASP A 12 -9.04 9.38 6.96
C ASP A 12 -10.12 9.83 7.97
N ARG A 13 -10.42 11.14 7.96
CA ARG A 13 -11.37 11.76 8.89
C ARG A 13 -12.81 11.26 8.69
N GLU A 14 -13.16 10.82 7.48
CA GLU A 14 -14.51 10.31 7.16
C GLU A 14 -14.67 8.84 7.55
N ARG A 15 -13.57 8.09 7.61
CA ARG A 15 -13.54 6.69 8.09
C ARG A 15 -13.92 6.52 9.56
N ARG A 16 -13.93 7.60 10.35
CA ARG A 16 -14.33 7.59 11.77
C ARG A 16 -15.75 7.06 11.97
N PHE A 17 -16.60 7.15 10.94
CA PHE A 17 -17.99 6.69 10.98
C PHE A 17 -18.20 5.28 10.38
N PHE A 18 -17.18 4.69 9.75
CA PHE A 18 -17.22 3.35 9.12
C PHE A 18 -16.47 2.28 9.93
N ILE A 19 -16.15 2.57 11.19
CA ILE A 19 -15.52 1.61 12.10
C ILE A 19 -16.55 0.54 12.43
N ILE A 20 -16.49 -0.60 11.74
CA ILE A 20 -16.98 -1.86 12.30
C ILE A 20 -16.12 -2.10 13.53
N LYS A 21 -16.60 -1.68 14.71
CA LYS A 21 -15.95 -2.03 15.97
C LYS A 21 -15.89 -3.55 16.00
N SER A 22 -14.69 -4.14 16.03
CA SER A 22 -14.59 -5.53 16.49
C SER A 22 -15.23 -5.56 17.87
N SER A 23 -15.96 -6.62 18.19
CA SER A 23 -16.64 -6.80 19.49
C SER A 23 -15.66 -6.90 20.68
N SER A 24 -14.35 -6.85 20.42
CA SER A 24 -13.30 -6.89 21.43
C SER A 24 -13.16 -5.52 22.11
N PRO A 25 -13.22 -5.47 23.45
CA PRO A 25 -12.99 -4.24 24.22
C PRO A 25 -11.59 -3.66 24.00
N ASP A 26 -11.46 -2.33 24.09
CA ASP A 26 -10.22 -1.62 23.74
C ASP A 26 -9.01 -2.03 24.61
N TYR A 27 -9.22 -2.35 25.90
CA TYR A 27 -8.17 -2.85 26.79
C TYR A 27 -7.66 -4.25 26.42
N VAL A 28 -8.48 -5.07 25.74
CA VAL A 28 -8.05 -6.39 25.26
C VAL A 28 -7.15 -6.23 24.04
N ARG A 29 -7.39 -5.21 23.20
CA ARG A 29 -6.49 -4.87 22.09
C ARG A 29 -5.17 -4.30 22.60
N GLU A 30 -5.19 -3.38 23.56
CA GLU A 30 -3.95 -2.86 24.17
C GLU A 30 -3.13 -3.97 24.84
N TYR A 31 -3.79 -4.95 25.47
CA TYR A 31 -3.09 -6.07 26.11
C TYR A 31 -2.53 -7.09 25.10
N LEU A 32 -3.24 -7.35 24.00
CA LEU A 32 -2.76 -8.20 22.90
C LEU A 32 -1.60 -7.52 22.16
N ASP A 33 -1.73 -6.24 21.81
CA ASP A 33 -0.70 -5.45 21.12
C ASP A 33 0.57 -5.26 22.00
N ALA A 34 0.47 -5.34 23.33
CA ALA A 34 1.60 -5.13 24.24
C ALA A 34 2.39 -6.40 24.62
N TYR A 35 1.83 -7.60 24.39
CA TYR A 35 2.39 -8.86 24.90
C TYR A 35 2.46 -10.00 23.88
N ASP A 36 2.11 -9.78 22.62
CA ASP A 36 2.32 -10.79 21.57
C ASP A 36 3.82 -10.85 21.22
N PRO A 37 4.54 -11.93 21.57
CA PRO A 37 5.98 -12.04 21.36
C PRO A 37 6.35 -12.26 19.89
N ASP A 38 5.38 -12.61 19.04
CA ASP A 38 5.53 -12.69 17.58
C ASP A 38 5.04 -11.41 16.87
N ASP A 39 4.31 -10.53 17.57
CA ASP A 39 3.96 -9.17 17.13
C ASP A 39 4.99 -8.16 17.64
N ASP A 40 6.26 -8.50 17.47
CA ASP A 40 7.38 -7.57 17.51
C ASP A 40 7.16 -6.61 16.34
N ALA A 41 6.29 -5.63 16.62
CA ALA A 41 5.52 -4.87 15.67
C ALA A 41 6.46 -4.29 14.62
N GLN A 42 6.44 -4.86 13.41
CA GLN A 42 7.08 -4.19 12.28
C GLN A 42 6.63 -2.74 12.34
N PRO A 43 7.57 -1.76 12.46
CA PRO A 43 7.18 -0.39 12.65
C PRO A 43 6.25 -0.03 11.51
N ARG A 44 4.96 0.17 11.83
CA ARG A 44 3.95 0.54 10.85
C ARG A 44 4.53 1.72 10.10
N PHE A 45 4.56 1.65 8.78
CA PHE A 45 5.20 2.67 7.94
C PHE A 45 4.85 4.07 8.48
N GLN A 46 5.86 4.77 8.99
CA GLN A 46 5.71 6.12 9.52
C GLN A 46 6.14 7.08 8.40
N PRO A 47 5.20 7.78 7.74
CA PRO A 47 5.57 8.73 6.70
C PRO A 47 6.37 9.88 7.31
N THR A 48 7.45 10.27 6.65
CA THR A 48 8.17 11.50 6.99
C THR A 48 7.37 12.73 6.55
N PRO A 49 7.64 13.94 7.07
CA PRO A 49 6.97 15.15 6.60
C PRO A 49 7.06 15.35 5.08
N ALA A 50 8.22 15.02 4.48
CA ALA A 50 8.41 15.04 3.03
C ALA A 50 7.49 14.02 2.32
N ASP A 51 7.36 12.80 2.85
CA ASP A 51 6.44 11.81 2.28
C ASP A 51 4.99 12.32 2.31
N VAL A 52 4.58 13.06 3.35
CA VAL A 52 3.23 13.65 3.47
C VAL A 52 3.04 14.85 2.53
N SER A 53 4.09 15.62 2.23
CA SER A 53 4.00 16.71 1.26
C SER A 53 3.90 16.19 -0.18
N ASP A 54 4.65 15.14 -0.52
CA ASP A 54 4.88 14.75 -1.92
C ASP A 54 3.98 13.61 -2.41
N TYR A 55 3.33 12.85 -1.50
CA TYR A 55 2.61 11.64 -1.91
C TYR A 55 1.45 11.91 -2.89
N LEU A 56 0.74 13.03 -2.77
CA LEU A 56 -0.35 13.35 -3.70
C LEU A 56 0.17 13.62 -5.12
N THR A 57 1.31 14.29 -5.24
CA THR A 57 1.98 14.52 -6.53
C THR A 57 2.40 13.19 -7.13
N ALA A 58 3.05 12.32 -6.35
CA ALA A 58 3.43 10.99 -6.80
C ALA A 58 2.22 10.12 -7.19
N LEU A 59 1.09 10.25 -6.48
CA LEU A 59 -0.17 9.57 -6.80
C LEU A 59 -0.84 10.13 -8.07
N SER A 60 -0.58 11.38 -8.44
CA SER A 60 -1.12 11.96 -9.66
C SER A 60 -0.53 11.31 -10.92
N TRP A 61 0.76 10.96 -10.90
CA TRP A 61 1.45 10.28 -12.00
C TRP A 61 0.90 8.90 -12.33
N VAL A 62 0.33 8.22 -11.34
CA VAL A 62 -0.21 6.86 -11.48
C VAL A 62 -1.74 6.84 -11.67
N ARG A 63 -2.39 8.01 -11.66
CA ARG A 63 -3.86 8.13 -11.76
C ARG A 63 -4.43 7.63 -13.08
N HIS A 64 -3.66 7.70 -14.16
CA HIS A 64 -4.07 7.29 -15.50
C HIS A 64 -3.95 5.78 -15.74
N LEU A 65 -3.30 5.05 -14.81
CA LEU A 65 -3.09 3.61 -14.96
C LEU A 65 -4.40 2.84 -14.84
N ASP A 66 -4.53 1.77 -15.62
CA ASP A 66 -5.64 0.84 -15.48
C ASP A 66 -5.64 0.19 -14.08
N ARG A 67 -6.83 -0.20 -13.60
CA ARG A 67 -7.03 -0.81 -12.28
C ARG A 67 -6.15 -2.05 -12.07
N SER A 68 -5.89 -2.82 -13.13
CA SER A 68 -5.04 -4.01 -13.05
C SER A 68 -3.57 -3.65 -12.77
N ALA A 69 -3.04 -2.64 -13.46
CA ALA A 69 -1.68 -2.12 -13.29
C ALA A 69 -1.53 -1.44 -11.92
N TRP A 70 -2.49 -0.57 -11.56
CA TRP A 70 -2.56 0.06 -10.25
C TRP A 70 -2.50 -0.96 -9.11
N ARG A 71 -3.24 -2.06 -9.21
CA ARG A 71 -3.28 -3.10 -8.18
C ARG A 71 -1.95 -3.82 -8.02
N ILE A 72 -1.22 -4.05 -9.11
CA ILE A 72 0.13 -4.64 -9.07
C ILE A 72 1.11 -3.68 -8.39
N LEU A 73 1.08 -2.39 -8.73
CA LEU A 73 1.88 -1.36 -8.07
C LEU A 73 1.56 -1.28 -6.56
N TRP A 74 0.28 -1.34 -6.21
CA TRP A 74 -0.18 -1.36 -4.83
C TRP A 74 0.40 -2.53 -4.06
N TRP A 75 0.25 -3.77 -4.55
CA TRP A 75 0.83 -4.94 -3.88
C TRP A 75 2.35 -4.86 -3.77
N ARG A 76 3.03 -4.41 -4.83
CA ARG A 76 4.48 -4.21 -4.79
C ARG A 76 4.91 -3.12 -3.82
N SER A 77 4.06 -2.12 -3.56
CA SER A 77 4.35 -1.12 -2.54
C SER A 77 4.45 -1.75 -1.15
N TYR A 78 3.71 -2.81 -0.85
CA TYR A 78 3.77 -3.55 0.43
C TYR A 78 4.72 -4.76 0.37
N ASP A 79 5.69 -4.76 -0.54
CA ASP A 79 6.73 -5.78 -0.61
C ASP A 79 6.19 -7.20 -0.89
N VAL A 80 4.96 -7.31 -1.42
CA VAL A 80 4.40 -8.60 -1.88
C VAL A 80 5.24 -9.14 -3.03
N SER A 81 5.58 -10.43 -2.99
CA SER A 81 6.40 -11.07 -4.01
C SER A 81 5.63 -11.23 -5.33
N PHE A 82 6.36 -11.17 -6.45
CA PHE A 82 5.77 -11.36 -7.78
C PHE A 82 5.15 -12.76 -7.95
N GLY A 83 5.65 -13.78 -7.23
CA GLY A 83 5.07 -15.11 -7.24
C GLY A 83 3.68 -15.15 -6.61
N LEU A 84 3.47 -14.42 -5.50
CA LEU A 84 2.15 -14.27 -4.88
C LEU A 84 1.21 -13.44 -5.76
N ILE A 85 1.73 -12.36 -6.36
CA ILE A 85 0.96 -11.53 -7.29
C ILE A 85 0.52 -12.36 -8.51
N GLY A 86 1.43 -13.16 -9.08
CA GLY A 86 1.17 -14.08 -10.19
C GLY A 86 0.04 -15.06 -9.88
N LYS A 87 0.10 -15.71 -8.71
CA LYS A 87 -0.99 -16.58 -8.22
C LYS A 87 -2.32 -15.83 -8.13
N GLN A 88 -2.32 -14.62 -7.58
CA GLN A 88 -3.53 -13.81 -7.42
C GLN A 88 -4.16 -13.35 -8.75
N ILE A 89 -3.36 -13.16 -9.80
CA ILE A 89 -3.82 -12.76 -11.13
C ILE A 89 -3.97 -13.95 -12.12
N GLY A 90 -3.70 -15.18 -11.68
CA GLY A 90 -3.74 -16.38 -12.51
C GLY A 90 -2.69 -16.39 -13.63
N ARG A 91 -1.48 -15.88 -13.37
CA ARG A 91 -0.35 -15.81 -14.32
C ARG A 91 0.97 -16.18 -13.66
N SER A 92 2.03 -16.30 -14.47
CA SER A 92 3.39 -16.55 -13.98
C SER A 92 3.97 -15.34 -13.25
N ASP A 93 4.97 -15.59 -12.40
CA ASP A 93 5.83 -14.59 -11.75
C ASP A 93 6.37 -13.56 -12.75
N GLU A 94 6.90 -14.08 -13.86
CA GLU A 94 7.48 -13.28 -14.94
C GLU A 94 6.47 -12.35 -15.60
N THR A 95 5.22 -12.80 -15.76
CA THR A 95 4.16 -11.94 -16.30
C THR A 95 3.81 -10.81 -15.33
N ALA A 96 3.79 -11.10 -14.03
CA ALA A 96 3.55 -10.07 -13.01
C ALA A 96 4.69 -9.04 -12.96
N ARG A 97 5.94 -9.49 -13.11
CA ARG A 97 7.13 -8.62 -13.20
C ARG A 97 7.06 -7.69 -14.41
N LYS A 98 6.83 -8.24 -15.61
CA LYS A 98 6.70 -7.42 -16.84
C LYS A 98 5.61 -6.36 -16.73
N ARG A 99 4.43 -6.74 -16.22
CA ARG A 99 3.31 -5.79 -16.03
C ARG A 99 3.66 -4.68 -15.03
N PHE A 100 4.40 -5.01 -13.98
CA PHE A 100 4.89 -4.00 -13.05
C PHE A 100 5.88 -3.04 -13.71
N GLU A 101 6.85 -3.55 -14.47
CA GLU A 101 7.84 -2.73 -15.19
C GLU A 101 7.16 -1.78 -16.19
N THR A 102 6.17 -2.27 -16.95
CA THR A 102 5.36 -1.42 -17.84
C THR A 102 4.66 -0.32 -17.05
N ALA A 103 3.98 -0.66 -15.95
CA ALA A 103 3.26 0.32 -15.13
C ALA A 103 4.18 1.39 -14.52
N ILE A 104 5.41 1.02 -14.12
CA ILE A 104 6.42 1.97 -13.64
C ILE A 104 6.89 2.89 -14.77
N THR A 105 7.12 2.33 -15.95
CA THR A 105 7.56 3.09 -17.12
C THR A 105 6.52 4.12 -17.53
N ASP A 106 5.24 3.72 -17.58
CA ASP A 106 4.13 4.62 -17.88
C ASP A 106 4.00 5.75 -16.85
N ALA A 107 4.10 5.41 -15.56
CA ALA A 107 4.10 6.38 -14.47
C ALA A 107 5.27 7.37 -14.59
N TRP A 108 6.45 6.90 -14.99
CA TRP A 108 7.62 7.75 -15.19
C TRP A 108 7.45 8.69 -16.39
N ILE A 109 6.86 8.22 -17.50
CA ILE A 109 6.54 9.07 -18.65
C ILE A 109 5.57 10.18 -18.22
N ALA A 110 4.52 9.85 -17.49
CA ALA A 110 3.54 10.81 -16.98
C ALA A 110 4.13 11.82 -15.97
N ALA A 111 5.21 11.45 -15.26
CA ALA A 111 5.88 12.35 -14.33
C ALA A 111 6.77 13.41 -15.03
N ASN A 112 7.23 13.12 -16.25
CA ASN A 112 8.11 14.00 -17.04
C ASN A 112 7.39 14.75 -18.17
N THR A 113 6.05 14.68 -18.20
CA THR A 113 5.20 15.41 -19.14
C THR A 113 4.65 16.66 -18.46
#